data_AF-A0A0Q4RG08-F1
#
_entry.id   AF-A0A0Q4RG08-F1
#
_cell.length_a   1.000
_cell.length_b   1.000
_cell.length_c   1.000
_cell.angle_alpha   90.00
_cell.angle_beta   90.00
_cell.angle_gamma   90.00
#
_symmetry.space_group_name_H-M   'P 1'
#
loop_
_entity.id
_entity.type
_entity.pdbx_description
1 polymer ?
#
loop_
_entity_poly.entity_id
_entity_poly.type
_entity_poly.pdbx_seq_one_letter_code
_entity_poly.pdbx_strand_id
1 'polypeptide(L)'
;MDKRKDGEAMSIITYMEEIKELLKEELPELAASLNGPATEAEIAQVESQLGLSFPDDLRSLYLLHNGEQSEGPGLFMGLRFLSLEELASEWQVWADLEADFGEESGHYSVPLGWIEERYINRGWLPISEDGGGNHLGVDMAPAPSGVTGQIINFGRDEETKYVIALTLGELLKFVRDTVKEGQFSINRDEEWVFWNYGREGDGHFHDAVRALPLPLGRSALEAGHGGLEEVRAVGANLAEQLEQSLSADWLARIREKSGSVAAFLKAKQLYFIKEGLTDAEPFAYCSEVRELVLSANEISDAAPLSGCTQLKVLYIGGNPIMDVSALSELAYLQELYLTGTGVVDIAPLAKLPKLKKLAAENVPIVDFSPLAQSKSLRRLAVSNINGEQLRAICELEQLQELSIQGFADEAAKQQIGLLSKLKKLKSLELKQLELDDLTFAAALSKLESLQLEHTSVADMSAVAECSSLKELELNGCEQLGQLEAVAKSASLQQFAGSFAQFNVLKDLFAQKVDMSKMIGSMTDEEEEIWLAYNRA
;
A
#
# COMPACT_ATOMS: atom_id res chain seq x y z
N MET A 1 -28.65 -50.21 -13.26
CA MET A 1 -27.62 -49.34 -13.84
C MET A 1 -28.11 -47.91 -13.68
N ASP A 2 -27.85 -47.36 -12.49
CA ASP A 2 -28.18 -46.01 -12.09
C ASP A 2 -26.98 -45.13 -12.47
N LYS A 3 -27.14 -44.30 -13.50
CA LYS A 3 -26.20 -43.23 -13.83
C LYS A 3 -26.73 -41.97 -13.15
N ARG A 4 -26.34 -41.76 -11.89
CA ARG A 4 -26.43 -40.42 -11.28
C ARG A 4 -25.52 -39.50 -12.09
N LYS A 5 -26.12 -38.44 -12.61
CA LYS A 5 -25.42 -37.36 -13.31
C LYS A 5 -24.51 -36.63 -12.33
N ASP A 6 -23.32 -36.35 -12.79
CA ASP A 6 -22.34 -35.49 -12.15
C ASP A 6 -22.87 -34.05 -12.00
N GLY A 7 -22.82 -33.55 -10.76
CA GLY A 7 -22.45 -32.17 -10.38
C GLY A 7 -23.25 -30.97 -10.90
N GLU A 8 -24.51 -30.80 -10.52
CA GLU A 8 -25.07 -29.44 -10.41
C GLU A 8 -24.54 -28.80 -9.12
N ALA A 9 -23.91 -27.62 -9.22
CA ALA A 9 -23.55 -26.84 -8.05
C ALA A 9 -24.83 -26.55 -7.26
N MET A 10 -24.86 -26.89 -5.97
CA MET A 10 -26.05 -26.63 -5.16
C MET A 10 -26.21 -25.12 -4.96
N SER A 11 -27.45 -24.66 -4.95
CA SER A 11 -27.77 -23.24 -4.76
C SER A 11 -27.47 -22.77 -3.33
N ILE A 12 -27.27 -21.46 -3.15
CA ILE A 12 -27.16 -20.83 -1.82
C ILE A 12 -28.32 -21.22 -0.89
N ILE A 13 -29.53 -21.29 -1.44
CA ILE A 13 -30.72 -21.72 -0.70
C ILE A 13 -30.51 -23.10 -0.09
N THR A 14 -29.97 -24.04 -0.88
CA THR A 14 -29.71 -25.41 -0.41
C THR A 14 -28.68 -25.43 0.71
N TYR A 15 -27.59 -24.67 0.61
CA TYR A 15 -26.58 -24.62 1.67
C TYR A 15 -27.14 -24.02 2.96
N MET A 16 -27.93 -22.95 2.86
CA MET A 16 -28.56 -22.30 4.02
C MET A 16 -29.54 -23.22 4.75
N GLU A 17 -30.42 -23.92 4.03
CA GLU A 17 -31.33 -24.89 4.64
C GLU A 17 -30.57 -26.05 5.31
N GLU A 18 -29.50 -26.55 4.68
CA GLU A 18 -28.67 -27.59 5.29
C GLU A 18 -27.96 -27.09 6.56
N ILE A 19 -27.41 -25.87 6.58
CA ILE A 19 -26.76 -25.29 7.76
C ILE A 19 -27.75 -25.21 8.92
N LYS A 20 -28.94 -24.65 8.69
CA LYS A 20 -29.99 -24.53 9.71
C LYS A 20 -30.41 -25.89 10.26
N GLU A 21 -30.62 -26.87 9.38
CA GLU A 21 -31.04 -28.21 9.79
C GLU A 21 -29.94 -28.96 10.56
N LEU A 22 -28.68 -28.79 10.19
CA LEU A 22 -27.54 -29.42 10.90
C LEU A 22 -27.34 -28.83 12.30
N LEU A 23 -27.57 -27.53 12.46
CA LEU A 23 -27.35 -26.81 13.71
C LEU A 23 -28.57 -26.76 14.63
N LYS A 24 -29.73 -27.24 14.19
CA LYS A 24 -31.00 -27.06 14.92
C LYS A 24 -30.99 -27.52 16.39
N GLU A 25 -30.17 -28.53 16.73
CA GLU A 25 -30.08 -29.06 18.10
C GLU A 25 -28.97 -28.36 18.91
N GLU A 26 -27.87 -27.96 18.28
CA GLU A 26 -26.68 -27.42 18.96
C GLU A 26 -26.69 -25.88 19.05
N LEU A 27 -27.21 -25.22 18.02
CA LEU A 27 -27.33 -23.76 17.87
C LEU A 27 -28.70 -23.37 17.26
N PRO A 28 -29.83 -23.68 17.93
CA PRO A 28 -31.17 -23.27 17.47
C PRO A 28 -31.33 -21.75 17.33
N GLU A 29 -30.54 -20.98 18.10
CA GLU A 29 -30.54 -19.52 18.08
C GLU A 29 -30.22 -18.94 16.70
N LEU A 30 -29.39 -19.61 15.90
CA LEU A 30 -29.03 -19.15 14.55
C LEU A 30 -30.27 -19.02 13.67
N ALA A 31 -31.05 -20.09 13.55
CA ALA A 31 -32.26 -20.08 12.73
C ALA A 31 -33.33 -19.12 13.27
N ALA A 32 -33.41 -18.93 14.59
CA ALA A 32 -34.36 -18.02 15.22
C ALA A 32 -34.01 -16.54 15.02
N SER A 33 -32.72 -16.22 14.87
CA SER A 33 -32.22 -14.85 14.69
C SER A 33 -32.30 -14.34 13.25
N LEU A 34 -32.36 -15.22 12.25
CA LEU A 34 -32.41 -14.83 10.84
C LEU A 34 -33.72 -14.10 10.52
N ASN A 35 -33.60 -12.95 9.86
CA ASN A 35 -34.75 -12.16 9.46
C ASN A 35 -35.53 -12.83 8.31
N GLY A 36 -36.76 -12.37 8.10
CA GLY A 36 -37.53 -12.73 6.92
C GLY A 36 -36.86 -12.29 5.61
N PRO A 37 -37.33 -12.78 4.45
CA PRO A 37 -36.75 -12.45 3.16
C PRO A 37 -36.91 -10.96 2.82
N ALA A 38 -35.91 -10.38 2.17
CA ALA A 38 -36.04 -9.09 1.54
C ALA A 38 -36.93 -9.20 0.28
N THR A 39 -37.53 -8.09 -0.11
CA THR A 39 -38.24 -7.95 -1.38
C THR A 39 -37.28 -7.51 -2.49
N GLU A 40 -37.61 -7.84 -3.74
CA GLU A 40 -36.90 -7.35 -4.92
C GLU A 40 -36.80 -5.82 -4.97
N ALA A 41 -37.81 -5.13 -4.42
CA ALA A 41 -37.85 -3.66 -4.36
C ALA A 41 -36.84 -3.10 -3.34
N GLU A 42 -36.70 -3.74 -2.17
CA GLU A 42 -35.69 -3.35 -1.18
C GLU A 42 -34.27 -3.56 -1.70
N ILE A 43 -34.00 -4.69 -2.37
CA ILE A 43 -32.70 -4.95 -3.00
C ILE A 43 -32.42 -3.90 -4.08
N ALA A 44 -33.38 -3.65 -5.00
CA ALA A 44 -33.21 -2.68 -6.06
C ALA A 44 -33.00 -1.24 -5.54
N GLN A 45 -33.62 -0.89 -4.40
CA GLN A 45 -33.42 0.39 -3.75
C GLN A 45 -31.98 0.53 -3.24
N VAL A 46 -31.45 -0.49 -2.56
CA VAL A 46 -30.07 -0.48 -2.05
C VAL A 46 -29.06 -0.50 -3.21
N GLU A 47 -29.25 -1.33 -4.23
CA GLU A 47 -28.40 -1.32 -5.43
C GLU A 47 -28.36 0.07 -6.08
N SER A 48 -29.51 0.74 -6.17
CA SER A 48 -29.59 2.11 -6.69
C SER A 48 -28.90 3.13 -5.79
N GLN A 49 -28.93 2.96 -4.46
CA GLN A 49 -28.24 3.82 -3.51
C GLN A 49 -26.72 3.68 -3.62
N LEU A 50 -26.23 2.44 -3.71
CA LEU A 50 -24.80 2.11 -3.79
C LEU A 50 -24.22 2.38 -5.18
N GLY A 51 -25.06 2.47 -6.22
CA GLY A 51 -24.63 2.59 -7.61
C GLY A 51 -23.97 1.30 -8.15
N LEU A 52 -24.32 0.15 -7.57
CA LEU A 52 -23.76 -1.17 -7.87
C LEU A 52 -24.88 -2.21 -8.03
N SER A 53 -24.64 -3.24 -8.83
CA SER A 53 -25.55 -4.39 -8.93
C SER A 53 -25.00 -5.56 -8.14
N PHE A 54 -25.81 -6.16 -7.28
CA PHE A 54 -25.40 -7.29 -6.46
C PHE A 54 -25.23 -8.55 -7.31
N PRO A 55 -24.22 -9.38 -7.02
CA PRO A 55 -24.11 -10.70 -7.62
C PRO A 55 -25.34 -11.55 -7.32
N ASP A 56 -25.72 -12.44 -8.24
CA ASP A 56 -26.91 -13.32 -8.12
C ASP A 56 -26.94 -14.09 -6.80
N ASP A 57 -25.78 -14.52 -6.33
CA ASP A 57 -25.60 -15.21 -5.07
C ASP A 57 -25.97 -14.33 -3.86
N LEU A 58 -25.50 -13.08 -3.83
CA LEU A 58 -25.80 -12.14 -2.75
C LEU A 58 -27.30 -11.78 -2.76
N ARG A 59 -27.88 -11.55 -3.94
CA ARG A 59 -29.32 -11.35 -4.10
C ARG A 59 -30.11 -12.54 -3.57
N SER A 60 -29.70 -13.76 -3.91
CA SER A 60 -30.35 -15.00 -3.48
C SER A 60 -30.31 -15.18 -1.97
N LEU A 61 -29.21 -14.79 -1.32
CA LEU A 61 -29.12 -14.82 0.13
C LEU A 61 -30.10 -13.83 0.78
N TYR A 62 -30.15 -12.58 0.31
CA TYR A 62 -31.07 -11.56 0.84
C TYR A 62 -32.55 -11.87 0.57
N LEU A 63 -32.87 -12.45 -0.59
CA LEU A 63 -34.22 -12.95 -0.91
C LEU A 63 -34.62 -14.15 -0.05
N LEU A 64 -33.68 -14.79 0.65
CA LEU A 64 -33.97 -15.86 1.62
C LEU A 64 -34.06 -15.29 3.05
N HIS A 65 -33.09 -14.47 3.45
CA HIS A 65 -32.99 -13.87 4.78
C HIS A 65 -32.38 -12.45 4.68
N ASN A 66 -33.08 -11.43 5.18
CA ASN A 66 -32.61 -10.05 5.18
C ASN A 66 -31.72 -9.75 6.40
N GLY A 67 -30.56 -10.40 6.47
CA GLY A 67 -29.69 -10.33 7.64
C GLY A 67 -30.17 -11.15 8.83
N GLU A 68 -29.53 -10.91 9.97
CA GLU A 68 -29.90 -11.46 11.28
C GLU A 68 -30.10 -10.35 12.31
N GLN A 69 -30.83 -10.65 13.39
CA GLN A 69 -31.04 -9.76 14.53
C GLN A 69 -29.72 -9.43 15.24
N SER A 70 -29.67 -8.30 15.96
CA SER A 70 -28.45 -7.84 16.67
C SER A 70 -27.87 -8.86 17.64
N GLU A 71 -28.74 -9.66 18.28
CA GLU A 71 -28.39 -10.71 19.24
C GLU A 71 -28.14 -12.08 18.56
N GLY A 72 -28.03 -12.10 17.23
CA GLY A 72 -27.79 -13.31 16.46
C GLY A 72 -26.39 -13.88 16.70
N PRO A 73 -26.20 -15.20 16.60
CA PRO A 73 -24.91 -15.83 16.84
C PRO A 73 -23.92 -15.70 15.69
N GLY A 74 -24.28 -15.04 14.58
CA GLY A 74 -23.42 -14.78 13.43
C GLY A 74 -23.41 -15.87 12.37
N LEU A 75 -24.16 -15.72 11.27
CA LEU A 75 -24.22 -16.69 10.17
C LEU A 75 -22.84 -17.14 9.66
N PHE A 76 -21.88 -16.23 9.58
CA PHE A 76 -20.57 -16.51 9.01
C PHE A 76 -19.57 -16.89 10.10
N MET A 77 -19.83 -18.00 10.80
CA MET A 77 -18.96 -18.56 11.84
C MET A 77 -18.66 -17.55 12.96
N GLY A 78 -19.71 -16.89 13.47
CA GLY A 78 -19.61 -15.91 14.55
C GLY A 78 -19.66 -14.46 14.09
N LEU A 79 -19.61 -14.20 12.78
CA LEU A 79 -19.78 -12.85 12.22
C LEU A 79 -21.24 -12.61 11.81
N ARG A 80 -21.81 -11.51 12.31
CA ARG A 80 -23.24 -11.17 12.17
C ARG A 80 -23.59 -10.83 10.74
N PHE A 81 -24.60 -11.48 10.16
CA PHE A 81 -25.09 -11.18 8.81
C PHE A 81 -25.90 -9.87 8.79
N LEU A 82 -25.38 -8.84 8.13
CA LEU A 82 -26.02 -7.52 8.08
C LEU A 82 -27.28 -7.54 7.22
N SER A 83 -28.34 -6.89 7.69
CA SER A 83 -29.51 -6.57 6.87
C SER A 83 -29.15 -5.60 5.74
N LEU A 84 -30.00 -5.48 4.72
CA LEU A 84 -29.80 -4.52 3.62
C LEU A 84 -29.67 -3.06 4.11
N GLU A 85 -30.42 -2.69 5.15
CA GLU A 85 -30.34 -1.34 5.75
C GLU A 85 -29.00 -1.12 6.44
N GLU A 86 -28.52 -2.09 7.21
CA GLU A 86 -27.23 -2.04 7.89
C GLU A 86 -26.06 -2.07 6.90
N LEU A 87 -26.09 -2.96 5.89
CA LEU A 87 -25.09 -2.99 4.82
C LEU A 87 -24.98 -1.62 4.14
N ALA A 88 -26.11 -0.99 3.80
CA ALA A 88 -26.12 0.32 3.17
C ALA A 88 -25.59 1.42 4.09
N SER A 89 -25.91 1.35 5.38
CA SER A 89 -25.41 2.29 6.41
C SER A 89 -23.90 2.16 6.59
N GLU A 90 -23.40 0.94 6.80
CA GLU A 90 -21.97 0.67 6.96
C GLU A 90 -21.19 1.06 5.71
N TRP A 91 -21.69 0.67 4.52
CA TRP A 91 -21.07 1.08 3.27
C TRP A 91 -20.98 2.60 3.14
N GLN A 92 -22.01 3.36 3.54
CA GLN A 92 -21.99 4.82 3.48
C GLN A 92 -20.91 5.41 4.38
N VAL A 93 -20.74 4.88 5.59
CA VAL A 93 -19.66 5.29 6.51
C VAL A 93 -18.30 5.11 5.85
N TRP A 94 -18.04 3.93 5.27
CA TRP A 94 -16.79 3.66 4.56
C TRP A 94 -16.62 4.54 3.31
N ALA A 95 -17.67 4.74 2.53
CA ALA A 95 -17.64 5.54 1.31
C ALA A 95 -17.35 7.03 1.58
N ASP A 96 -17.81 7.57 2.72
CA ASP A 96 -17.55 8.94 3.14
C ASP A 96 -16.09 9.14 3.58
N LEU A 97 -15.49 8.10 4.18
CA LEU A 97 -14.08 8.11 4.61
C LEU A 97 -13.07 7.92 3.47
N GLU A 98 -13.49 7.44 2.29
CA GLU A 98 -12.56 7.15 1.18
C GLU A 98 -11.79 8.40 0.69
N ALA A 99 -12.39 9.59 0.76
CA ALA A 99 -11.71 10.82 0.33
C ALA A 99 -10.51 11.16 1.23
N ASP A 100 -10.60 10.84 2.52
CA ASP A 100 -9.57 11.17 3.51
C ASP A 100 -8.55 10.03 3.68
N PHE A 101 -9.00 8.77 3.56
CA PHE A 101 -8.18 7.59 3.89
C PHE A 101 -7.98 6.59 2.72
N GLY A 102 -8.54 6.85 1.54
CA GLY A 102 -8.50 5.91 0.41
C GLY A 102 -7.12 5.70 -0.23
N GLU A 103 -6.15 6.55 0.07
CA GLU A 103 -4.75 6.45 -0.41
C GLU A 103 -3.76 6.01 0.69
N GLU A 104 -4.24 5.56 1.85
CA GLU A 104 -3.35 5.02 2.88
C GLU A 104 -2.54 3.82 2.35
N SER A 105 -1.24 3.83 2.67
CA SER A 105 -0.30 2.75 2.35
C SER A 105 -0.30 1.68 3.44
N GLY A 106 0.29 0.51 3.15
CA GLY A 106 0.41 -0.57 4.15
C GLY A 106 -0.69 -1.61 4.07
N HIS A 107 -1.50 -1.59 3.01
CA HIS A 107 -2.53 -2.61 2.75
C HIS A 107 -2.07 -3.64 1.75
N TYR A 108 -2.47 -4.90 1.96
CA TYR A 108 -1.91 -6.04 1.25
C TYR A 108 -2.99 -6.99 0.78
N SER A 109 -3.00 -7.30 -0.52
CA SER A 109 -3.89 -8.28 -1.13
C SER A 109 -3.25 -9.67 -1.14
N VAL A 110 -3.94 -10.70 -0.64
CA VAL A 110 -3.54 -12.09 -0.71
C VAL A 110 -4.60 -12.88 -1.49
N PRO A 111 -4.29 -13.44 -2.69
CA PRO A 111 -3.01 -13.36 -3.40
C PRO A 111 -2.71 -11.95 -3.95
N LEU A 112 -1.43 -11.66 -4.25
CA LEU A 112 -1.04 -10.35 -4.75
C LEU A 112 -1.81 -9.95 -6.03
N GLY A 113 -2.41 -8.76 -6.01
CA GLY A 113 -3.08 -8.16 -7.17
C GLY A 113 -4.50 -8.66 -7.42
N TRP A 114 -5.09 -9.40 -6.48
CA TRP A 114 -6.48 -9.84 -6.56
C TRP A 114 -7.46 -8.87 -5.90
N ILE A 115 -7.00 -8.14 -4.90
CA ILE A 115 -7.74 -7.12 -4.17
C ILE A 115 -6.98 -5.82 -4.34
N GLU A 116 -7.68 -4.69 -4.51
CA GLU A 116 -7.01 -3.39 -4.53
C GLU A 116 -6.33 -3.14 -3.18
N GLU A 117 -5.02 -2.85 -3.20
CA GLU A 117 -4.22 -2.65 -2.00
C GLU A 117 -4.39 -1.24 -1.46
N ARG A 118 -5.50 -1.05 -0.77
CA ARG A 118 -5.89 0.21 -0.14
C ARG A 118 -6.68 -0.04 1.13
N TYR A 119 -6.86 1.01 1.93
CA TYR A 119 -7.63 0.90 3.16
C TYR A 119 -9.12 0.69 2.87
N ILE A 120 -9.67 1.46 1.92
CA ILE A 120 -11.10 1.55 1.60
C ILE A 120 -11.31 1.49 0.09
N ASN A 121 -12.38 0.82 -0.34
CA ASN A 121 -12.85 0.80 -1.72
C ASN A 121 -14.38 0.78 -1.74
N ARG A 122 -15.02 1.73 -2.43
CA ARG A 122 -16.49 1.76 -2.61
C ARG A 122 -17.07 0.52 -3.27
N GLY A 123 -16.25 -0.31 -3.93
CA GLY A 123 -16.67 -1.61 -4.44
C GLY A 123 -16.79 -2.70 -3.38
N TRP A 124 -16.38 -2.49 -2.12
CA TRP A 124 -16.45 -3.51 -1.08
C TRP A 124 -17.76 -3.39 -0.30
N LEU A 125 -18.60 -4.41 -0.42
CA LEU A 125 -19.91 -4.45 0.23
C LEU A 125 -19.80 -5.20 1.56
N PRO A 126 -19.98 -4.57 2.73
CA PRO A 126 -19.95 -5.26 4.02
C PRO A 126 -21.18 -6.15 4.16
N ILE A 127 -20.98 -7.46 4.24
CA ILE A 127 -22.08 -8.42 4.45
C ILE A 127 -22.09 -8.97 5.87
N SER A 128 -21.01 -8.79 6.62
CA SER A 128 -20.95 -9.16 8.03
C SER A 128 -20.26 -8.13 8.88
N GLU A 129 -20.38 -8.25 10.20
CA GLU A 129 -19.55 -7.50 11.15
C GLU A 129 -19.04 -8.38 12.31
N ASP A 130 -17.95 -7.94 12.94
CA ASP A 130 -17.39 -8.51 14.18
C ASP A 130 -17.63 -7.64 15.43
N GLY A 131 -18.31 -6.49 15.28
CA GLY A 131 -18.50 -5.49 16.34
C GLY A 131 -17.30 -4.57 16.60
N GLY A 132 -16.15 -4.83 15.96
CA GLY A 132 -14.93 -4.02 16.00
C GLY A 132 -14.74 -3.12 14.77
N GLY A 133 -15.60 -3.27 13.75
CA GLY A 133 -15.50 -2.57 12.47
C GLY A 133 -14.77 -3.37 11.40
N ASN A 134 -14.70 -4.70 11.54
CA ASN A 134 -14.20 -5.60 10.51
C ASN A 134 -15.34 -6.40 9.88
N HIS A 135 -15.18 -6.72 8.60
CA HIS A 135 -16.23 -7.26 7.77
C HIS A 135 -15.71 -8.42 6.91
N LEU A 136 -16.55 -9.43 6.72
CA LEU A 136 -16.56 -10.15 5.45
C LEU A 136 -17.31 -9.30 4.44
N GLY A 137 -16.74 -9.22 3.24
CA GLY A 137 -17.22 -8.37 2.18
C GLY A 137 -17.32 -9.05 0.84
N VAL A 138 -18.20 -8.53 0.00
CA VAL A 138 -18.24 -8.86 -1.43
C VAL A 138 -17.48 -7.79 -2.20
N ASP A 139 -16.43 -8.19 -2.90
CA ASP A 139 -15.56 -7.29 -3.66
C ASP A 139 -16.08 -7.09 -5.09
N MET A 140 -16.74 -5.96 -5.32
CA MET A 140 -17.27 -5.56 -6.62
C MET A 140 -16.26 -4.79 -7.48
N ALA A 141 -15.11 -4.42 -6.92
CA ALA A 141 -14.06 -3.66 -7.61
C ALA A 141 -12.67 -4.27 -7.31
N PRO A 142 -12.44 -5.52 -7.72
CA PRO A 142 -11.18 -6.21 -7.47
C PRO A 142 -10.03 -5.59 -8.26
N ALA A 143 -8.81 -5.89 -7.84
CA ALA A 143 -7.61 -5.57 -8.61
C ALA A 143 -7.53 -6.43 -9.90
N PRO A 144 -6.65 -6.13 -10.87
CA PRO A 144 -6.69 -6.73 -12.20
C PRO A 144 -6.62 -8.27 -12.29
N SER A 145 -6.11 -8.96 -11.25
CA SER A 145 -6.07 -10.42 -11.20
C SER A 145 -7.27 -11.05 -10.48
N GLY A 146 -8.09 -10.25 -9.80
CA GLY A 146 -9.22 -10.73 -8.99
C GLY A 146 -10.50 -10.92 -9.79
N VAL A 147 -11.54 -11.38 -9.09
CA VAL A 147 -12.85 -11.70 -9.68
C VAL A 147 -13.93 -10.89 -8.98
N THR A 148 -14.76 -10.20 -9.77
CA THR A 148 -15.90 -9.43 -9.23
C THR A 148 -16.86 -10.37 -8.52
N GLY A 149 -17.22 -10.04 -7.27
CA GLY A 149 -18.04 -10.86 -6.41
C GLY A 149 -17.26 -11.84 -5.51
N GLN A 150 -15.93 -11.83 -5.57
CA GLN A 150 -15.10 -12.59 -4.62
C GLN A 150 -15.34 -12.11 -3.18
N ILE A 151 -15.19 -13.02 -2.23
CA ILE A 151 -15.35 -12.73 -0.80
C ILE A 151 -14.00 -12.37 -0.20
N ILE A 152 -13.95 -11.26 0.54
CA ILE A 152 -12.74 -10.76 1.19
C ILE A 152 -12.99 -10.41 2.65
N ASN A 153 -11.94 -10.32 3.46
CA ASN A 153 -11.94 -9.53 4.68
C ASN A 153 -11.52 -8.08 4.37
N PHE A 154 -12.13 -7.13 5.05
CA PHE A 154 -11.70 -5.73 5.10
C PHE A 154 -12.26 -5.08 6.36
N GLY A 155 -11.75 -3.91 6.72
CA GLY A 155 -12.21 -3.19 7.90
C GLY A 155 -11.07 -2.51 8.64
N ARG A 156 -11.39 -2.05 9.85
CA ARG A 156 -10.54 -1.20 10.67
C ARG A 156 -9.14 -1.79 10.90
N ASP A 157 -9.08 -3.09 11.18
CA ASP A 157 -7.89 -3.82 11.61
C ASP A 157 -7.44 -4.88 10.58
N GLU A 158 -7.86 -4.72 9.32
CA GLU A 158 -7.59 -5.66 8.23
C GLU A 158 -6.66 -5.03 7.18
N GLU A 159 -5.40 -4.81 7.55
CA GLU A 159 -4.36 -4.35 6.63
C GLU A 159 -4.10 -5.39 5.54
N THR A 160 -4.06 -6.67 5.92
CA THR A 160 -3.94 -7.78 4.97
C THR A 160 -5.29 -8.36 4.64
N LYS A 161 -5.73 -8.12 3.40
CA LYS A 161 -6.98 -8.60 2.82
C LYS A 161 -6.72 -9.88 2.07
N TYR A 162 -7.53 -10.89 2.33
CA TYR A 162 -7.46 -12.22 1.75
C TYR A 162 -8.67 -12.43 0.85
N VAL A 163 -8.45 -13.06 -0.30
CA VAL A 163 -9.54 -13.63 -1.08
C VAL A 163 -9.97 -14.91 -0.38
N ILE A 164 -11.05 -14.81 0.40
CA ILE A 164 -11.57 -15.89 1.24
C ILE A 164 -12.28 -16.93 0.38
N ALA A 165 -13.10 -16.52 -0.58
CA ALA A 165 -13.77 -17.41 -1.53
C ALA A 165 -13.97 -16.69 -2.87
N LEU A 166 -14.14 -17.41 -3.98
CA LEU A 166 -14.40 -16.75 -5.27
C LEU A 166 -15.88 -16.37 -5.44
N THR A 167 -16.76 -16.99 -4.66
CA THR A 167 -18.20 -16.70 -4.64
C THR A 167 -18.76 -16.87 -3.22
N LEU A 168 -19.89 -16.22 -2.95
CA LEU A 168 -20.61 -16.40 -1.68
C LEU A 168 -21.14 -17.83 -1.54
N GLY A 169 -21.54 -18.48 -2.63
CA GLY A 169 -21.91 -19.90 -2.62
C GLY A 169 -20.78 -20.82 -2.14
N GLU A 170 -19.53 -20.54 -2.52
CA GLU A 170 -18.37 -21.31 -2.02
C GLU A 170 -18.11 -21.08 -0.53
N LEU A 171 -18.29 -19.85 -0.02
CA LEU A 171 -18.21 -19.58 1.41
C LEU A 171 -19.29 -20.35 2.19
N LEU A 172 -20.55 -20.27 1.77
CA LEU A 172 -21.66 -20.95 2.46
C LEU A 172 -21.53 -22.47 2.37
N LYS A 173 -21.02 -22.99 1.26
CA LYS A 173 -20.67 -24.40 1.14
C LYS A 173 -19.60 -24.79 2.17
N PHE A 174 -18.56 -23.96 2.33
CA PHE A 174 -17.51 -24.19 3.32
C PHE A 174 -18.10 -24.21 4.74
N VAL A 175 -18.89 -23.21 5.13
CA VAL A 175 -19.58 -23.16 6.43
C VAL A 175 -20.36 -24.46 6.66
N ARG A 176 -21.20 -24.85 5.68
CA ARG A 176 -21.98 -26.09 5.71
C ARG A 176 -21.10 -27.32 5.91
N ASP A 177 -20.02 -27.45 5.16
CA ASP A 177 -19.09 -28.59 5.25
C ASP A 177 -18.38 -28.61 6.62
N THR A 178 -17.98 -27.46 7.14
CA THR A 178 -17.42 -27.31 8.50
C THR A 178 -18.39 -27.81 9.56
N VAL A 179 -19.69 -27.50 9.46
CA VAL A 179 -20.71 -28.04 10.37
C VAL A 179 -20.84 -29.55 10.24
N LYS A 180 -20.92 -30.08 9.01
CA LYS A 180 -21.02 -31.54 8.78
C LYS A 180 -19.86 -32.33 9.37
N GLU A 181 -18.66 -31.74 9.39
CA GLU A 181 -17.44 -32.35 9.91
C GLU A 181 -17.25 -32.14 11.42
N GLY A 182 -18.13 -31.36 12.06
CA GLY A 182 -18.01 -30.97 13.46
C GLY A 182 -16.71 -30.19 13.72
N GLN A 183 -16.35 -29.29 12.80
CA GLN A 183 -15.15 -28.44 12.88
C GLN A 183 -15.51 -27.03 13.37
N PHE A 184 -16.34 -26.96 14.40
CA PHE A 184 -16.77 -25.72 15.03
C PHE A 184 -16.90 -25.89 16.54
N SER A 185 -17.01 -24.77 17.23
CA SER A 185 -17.24 -24.70 18.67
C SER A 185 -18.31 -23.65 18.95
N ILE A 186 -19.13 -23.87 19.97
CA ILE A 186 -20.18 -22.93 20.40
C ILE A 186 -19.84 -22.44 21.79
N ASN A 187 -19.84 -21.13 21.97
CA ASN A 187 -19.70 -20.46 23.24
C ASN A 187 -21.04 -19.86 23.67
N ARG A 188 -21.41 -20.12 24.93
CA ARG A 188 -22.64 -19.63 25.55
C ARG A 188 -22.24 -18.91 26.83
N ASP A 189 -22.39 -17.59 26.85
CA ASP A 189 -22.25 -16.78 28.06
C ASP A 189 -23.64 -16.31 28.55
N GLU A 190 -23.71 -15.60 29.68
CA GLU A 190 -24.96 -15.11 30.28
C GLU A 190 -25.72 -14.16 29.35
N GLU A 191 -25.03 -13.46 28.45
CA GLU A 191 -25.61 -12.43 27.56
C GLU A 191 -25.57 -12.80 26.07
N TRP A 192 -24.64 -13.64 25.62
CA TRP A 192 -24.40 -13.87 24.19
C TRP A 192 -24.18 -15.35 23.85
N VAL A 193 -24.62 -15.74 22.65
CA VAL A 193 -24.29 -17.03 22.04
C VAL A 193 -23.56 -16.73 20.74
N PHE A 194 -22.40 -17.34 20.54
CA PHE A 194 -21.66 -17.25 19.29
C PHE A 194 -20.92 -18.57 19.04
N TRP A 195 -20.43 -18.74 17.82
CA TRP A 195 -19.76 -19.96 17.38
C TRP A 195 -18.58 -19.61 16.49
N ASN A 196 -17.55 -20.46 16.51
CA ASN A 196 -16.29 -20.20 15.83
C ASN A 196 -15.87 -21.38 14.99
N TYR A 197 -15.03 -21.11 14.00
CA TYR A 197 -14.30 -22.16 13.28
C TYR A 197 -13.32 -22.87 14.23
N GLY A 198 -13.22 -24.20 14.08
CA GLY A 198 -12.32 -25.03 14.88
C GLY A 198 -12.97 -25.64 16.12
N ARG A 199 -12.51 -26.83 16.51
CA ARG A 199 -13.05 -27.62 17.64
C ARG A 199 -12.65 -27.08 19.02
N GLU A 200 -11.49 -26.44 19.11
CA GLU A 200 -10.95 -25.91 20.36
C GLU A 200 -11.21 -24.38 20.51
N GLY A 201 -11.88 -23.78 19.53
CA GLY A 201 -12.12 -22.33 19.44
C GLY A 201 -10.87 -21.58 18.97
N ASP A 202 -10.72 -21.38 17.66
CA ASP A 202 -9.53 -20.76 17.07
C ASP A 202 -9.56 -19.21 17.07
N GLY A 203 -10.29 -18.58 18.01
CA GLY A 203 -10.53 -17.14 18.01
C GLY A 203 -11.58 -16.70 16.97
N HIS A 204 -11.55 -15.44 16.56
CA HIS A 204 -12.52 -14.90 15.59
C HIS A 204 -12.31 -15.52 14.20
N PHE A 205 -13.36 -15.58 13.37
CA PHE A 205 -13.24 -16.17 12.03
C PHE A 205 -12.19 -15.47 11.15
N HIS A 206 -11.98 -14.16 11.32
CA HIS A 206 -10.92 -13.40 10.66
C HIS A 206 -9.51 -13.93 11.00
N ASP A 207 -9.28 -14.43 12.22
CA ASP A 207 -8.01 -15.05 12.61
C ASP A 207 -7.83 -16.41 11.92
N ALA A 208 -8.90 -17.22 11.89
CA ALA A 208 -8.89 -18.52 11.22
C ALA A 208 -8.58 -18.39 9.71
N VAL A 209 -9.13 -17.37 9.04
CA VAL A 209 -8.87 -17.07 7.62
C VAL A 209 -7.37 -16.97 7.32
N ARG A 210 -6.58 -16.34 8.21
CA ARG A 210 -5.13 -16.15 8.03
C ARG A 210 -4.36 -17.48 8.02
N ALA A 211 -4.92 -18.50 8.67
CA ALA A 211 -4.34 -19.83 8.66
C ALA A 211 -4.81 -20.63 7.44
N LEU A 212 -6.09 -20.50 7.03
CA LEU A 212 -6.78 -21.33 6.04
C LEU A 212 -6.07 -21.42 4.68
N PRO A 213 -6.21 -22.55 3.96
CA PRO A 213 -5.73 -22.65 2.59
C PRO A 213 -6.72 -21.94 1.66
N LEU A 214 -6.41 -20.69 1.32
CA LEU A 214 -7.30 -19.82 0.54
C LEU A 214 -6.95 -19.82 -0.96
N PRO A 215 -7.92 -19.51 -1.85
CA PRO A 215 -9.35 -19.29 -1.56
C PRO A 215 -10.12 -20.61 -1.27
N LEU A 216 -11.22 -20.50 -0.52
CA LEU A 216 -12.12 -21.61 -0.18
C LEU A 216 -12.94 -22.04 -1.40
N GLY A 217 -13.06 -23.36 -1.66
CA GLY A 217 -13.89 -23.90 -2.75
C GLY A 217 -13.14 -24.83 -3.73
N ARG A 218 -13.87 -25.52 -4.62
CA ARG A 218 -13.29 -26.55 -5.52
C ARG A 218 -12.52 -25.96 -6.71
N SER A 219 -12.82 -24.74 -7.15
CA SER A 219 -12.06 -24.09 -8.24
C SER A 219 -10.63 -23.74 -7.83
N ALA A 220 -10.37 -23.54 -6.53
CA ALA A 220 -9.02 -23.30 -6.00
C ALA A 220 -8.10 -24.53 -6.12
N LEU A 221 -8.68 -25.74 -6.16
CA LEU A 221 -7.96 -27.01 -6.30
C LEU A 221 -7.75 -27.43 -7.77
N GLU A 222 -8.60 -26.98 -8.69
CA GLU A 222 -8.58 -27.36 -10.11
C GLU A 222 -7.85 -26.32 -11.00
N ALA A 223 -7.74 -25.06 -10.56
CA ALA A 223 -6.82 -24.08 -11.13
C ALA A 223 -5.40 -24.40 -10.65
N GLY A 224 -4.74 -25.35 -11.32
CA GLY A 224 -3.53 -26.01 -10.86
C GLY A 224 -2.46 -25.10 -10.25
N HIS A 225 -2.21 -25.30 -8.97
CA HIS A 225 -0.91 -25.77 -8.46
C HIS A 225 -1.20 -26.72 -7.30
N GLY A 226 -0.72 -27.98 -7.38
CA GLY A 226 -0.70 -28.83 -6.19
C GLY A 226 0.03 -28.08 -5.09
N GLY A 227 -0.55 -27.98 -3.89
CA GLY A 227 0.17 -27.28 -2.84
C GLY A 227 -0.55 -26.61 -1.70
N LEU A 228 -1.82 -26.81 -1.35
CA LEU A 228 -2.31 -26.12 -0.12
C LEU A 228 -1.98 -26.90 1.17
N GLU A 229 -2.23 -28.21 1.18
CA GLU A 229 -1.65 -29.09 2.21
C GLU A 229 -0.14 -29.25 2.04
N GLU A 230 0.34 -29.33 0.79
CA GLU A 230 1.77 -29.44 0.48
C GLU A 230 2.54 -28.16 0.80
N VAL A 231 2.03 -26.94 0.57
CA VAL A 231 2.70 -25.67 0.97
C VAL A 231 2.57 -25.42 2.46
N ARG A 232 1.48 -25.82 3.13
CA ARG A 232 1.43 -25.79 4.60
C ARG A 232 2.43 -26.78 5.21
N ALA A 233 2.52 -27.99 4.67
CA ALA A 233 3.50 -28.99 5.12
C ALA A 233 4.93 -28.57 4.78
N VAL A 234 5.18 -28.00 3.59
CA VAL A 234 6.48 -27.46 3.18
C VAL A 234 6.84 -26.23 4.00
N GLY A 235 5.90 -25.34 4.31
CA GLY A 235 6.12 -24.13 5.12
C GLY A 235 6.35 -24.45 6.60
N ALA A 236 5.62 -25.39 7.17
CA ALA A 236 5.87 -25.90 8.52
C ALA A 236 7.22 -26.63 8.60
N ASN A 237 7.52 -27.48 7.61
CA ASN A 237 8.82 -28.17 7.51
C ASN A 237 9.98 -27.18 7.26
N LEU A 238 9.75 -26.12 6.48
CA LEU A 238 10.75 -25.07 6.25
C LEU A 238 11.00 -24.24 7.51
N ALA A 239 9.95 -23.88 8.25
CA ALA A 239 10.10 -23.20 9.53
C ALA A 239 10.90 -24.05 10.53
N GLU A 240 10.58 -25.34 10.65
CA GLU A 240 11.34 -26.27 11.51
C GLU A 240 12.80 -26.45 11.06
N GLN A 241 13.04 -26.52 9.74
CA GLN A 241 14.40 -26.60 9.18
C GLN A 241 15.21 -25.34 9.49
N LEU A 242 14.60 -24.16 9.32
CA LEU A 242 15.23 -22.88 9.62
C LEU A 242 15.45 -22.70 11.12
N GLU A 243 14.53 -23.16 11.98
CA GLU A 243 14.74 -23.16 13.43
C GLU A 243 15.97 -23.97 13.85
N GLN A 244 16.34 -24.98 13.06
CA GLN A 244 17.52 -25.81 13.31
C GLN A 244 18.81 -25.28 12.65
N SER A 245 18.69 -24.52 11.54
CA SER A 245 19.85 -24.05 10.78
C SER A 245 20.31 -22.64 11.15
N LEU A 246 19.39 -21.78 11.60
CA LEU A 246 19.69 -20.38 11.90
C LEU A 246 20.51 -20.23 13.18
N SER A 247 21.32 -19.18 13.24
CA SER A 247 22.10 -18.85 14.43
C SER A 247 21.18 -18.47 15.60
N ALA A 248 21.69 -18.64 16.83
CA ALA A 248 20.94 -18.24 18.02
C ALA A 248 20.56 -16.75 18.00
N ASP A 249 21.43 -15.90 17.45
CA ASP A 249 21.19 -14.46 17.28
C ASP A 249 20.03 -14.20 16.31
N TRP A 250 20.01 -14.90 15.17
CA TRP A 250 18.90 -14.80 14.21
C TRP A 250 17.58 -15.27 14.81
N LEU A 251 17.59 -16.41 15.51
CA LEU A 251 16.38 -16.93 16.17
C LEU A 251 15.87 -15.98 17.25
N ALA A 252 16.77 -15.33 18.01
CA ALA A 252 16.38 -14.33 19.00
C ALA A 252 15.68 -13.13 18.35
N ARG A 253 16.25 -12.57 17.28
CA ARG A 253 15.67 -11.45 16.54
C ARG A 253 14.34 -11.80 15.90
N ILE A 254 14.23 -12.97 15.28
CA ILE A 254 12.98 -13.46 14.67
C ILE A 254 11.89 -13.59 15.73
N ARG A 255 12.20 -14.18 16.89
CA ARG A 255 11.24 -14.31 17.99
C ARG A 255 10.81 -12.96 18.55
N GLU A 256 11.72 -12.00 18.66
CA GLU A 256 11.41 -10.63 19.10
C GLU A 256 10.48 -9.91 18.10
N LYS A 257 10.76 -10.02 16.80
CA LYS A 257 10.07 -9.26 15.73
C LYS A 257 8.75 -9.90 15.29
N SER A 258 8.71 -11.23 15.25
CA SER A 258 7.63 -11.99 14.62
C SER A 258 7.06 -13.08 15.51
N GLY A 259 7.59 -13.30 16.72
CA GLY A 259 7.14 -14.34 17.65
C GLY A 259 7.60 -15.75 17.30
N SER A 260 7.67 -16.11 16.02
CA SER A 260 8.12 -17.43 15.53
C SER A 260 8.74 -17.35 14.14
N VAL A 261 9.49 -18.39 13.74
CA VAL A 261 10.01 -18.49 12.36
C VAL A 261 8.88 -18.62 11.35
N ALA A 262 7.81 -19.35 11.68
CA ALA A 262 6.65 -19.47 10.80
C ALA A 262 5.97 -18.11 10.53
N ALA A 263 5.83 -17.27 11.55
CA ALA A 263 5.29 -15.93 11.41
C ALA A 263 6.24 -15.00 10.62
N PHE A 264 7.56 -15.13 10.82
CA PHE A 264 8.57 -14.40 10.05
C PHE A 264 8.48 -14.69 8.54
N LEU A 265 8.34 -15.97 8.16
CA LEU A 265 8.22 -16.37 6.74
C LEU A 265 6.94 -15.84 6.07
N LYS A 266 5.89 -15.60 6.86
CA LYS A 266 4.59 -15.11 6.38
C LYS A 266 4.43 -13.58 6.48
N ALA A 267 5.38 -12.90 7.11
CA ALA A 267 5.31 -11.47 7.37
C ALA A 267 5.23 -10.67 6.06
N LYS A 268 4.33 -9.68 6.00
CA LYS A 268 4.23 -8.74 4.86
C LYS A 268 5.20 -7.58 5.00
N GLN A 269 5.55 -7.27 6.24
CA GLN A 269 6.46 -6.20 6.61
C GLN A 269 7.49 -6.74 7.58
N LEU A 270 8.76 -6.39 7.34
CA LEU A 270 9.86 -6.75 8.22
C LEU A 270 10.78 -5.55 8.40
N TYR A 271 11.02 -5.16 9.65
CA TYR A 271 11.81 -3.98 10.01
C TYR A 271 13.00 -4.35 10.89
N PHE A 272 14.21 -4.27 10.32
CA PHE A 272 15.49 -4.51 10.98
C PHE A 272 16.41 -3.32 10.76
N ILE A 273 16.27 -2.28 11.59
CA ILE A 273 17.02 -1.03 11.45
C ILE A 273 18.10 -0.94 12.52
N LYS A 274 19.35 -0.71 12.11
CA LYS A 274 20.46 -0.50 13.05
C LYS A 274 20.59 -1.63 14.07
N GLU A 275 20.55 -2.84 13.55
CA GLU A 275 20.53 -4.07 14.33
C GLU A 275 21.86 -4.82 14.30
N GLY A 276 22.82 -4.37 13.50
CA GLY A 276 24.11 -5.02 13.35
C GLY A 276 24.01 -6.33 12.57
N LEU A 277 23.06 -6.43 11.64
CA LEU A 277 22.96 -7.58 10.74
C LEU A 277 24.16 -7.58 9.79
N THR A 278 24.86 -8.71 9.69
CA THR A 278 26.02 -8.87 8.78
C THR A 278 25.68 -9.71 7.54
N ASP A 279 24.58 -10.45 7.59
CA ASP A 279 24.05 -11.26 6.49
C ASP A 279 22.54 -11.04 6.33
N ALA A 280 22.02 -11.49 5.18
CA ALA A 280 20.60 -11.41 4.83
C ALA A 280 20.01 -12.80 4.53
N GLU A 281 20.71 -13.90 4.89
CA GLU A 281 20.35 -15.27 4.48
C GLU A 281 18.90 -15.64 4.79
N PRO A 282 18.34 -15.34 5.98
CA PRO A 282 16.98 -15.78 6.32
C PRO A 282 15.90 -15.17 5.41
N PHE A 283 16.18 -14.00 4.81
CA PHE A 283 15.24 -13.33 3.92
C PHE A 283 15.06 -14.07 2.59
N ALA A 284 15.97 -14.97 2.22
CA ALA A 284 15.83 -15.84 1.03
C ALA A 284 14.57 -16.70 1.06
N TYR A 285 14.00 -16.93 2.25
CA TYR A 285 12.80 -17.74 2.45
C TYR A 285 11.54 -16.89 2.69
N CYS A 286 11.67 -15.57 2.84
CA CYS A 286 10.58 -14.64 3.10
C CYS A 286 9.87 -14.25 1.79
N SER A 287 9.28 -15.23 1.10
CA SER A 287 8.68 -15.00 -0.22
C SER A 287 7.45 -14.09 -0.20
N GLU A 288 6.80 -13.94 0.95
CA GLU A 288 5.56 -13.17 1.11
C GLU A 288 5.77 -11.70 1.53
N VAL A 289 7.01 -11.32 1.86
CA VAL A 289 7.35 -9.96 2.30
C VAL A 289 7.17 -8.95 1.16
N ARG A 290 6.59 -7.80 1.49
CA ARG A 290 6.25 -6.71 0.55
C ARG A 290 6.98 -5.43 0.88
N GLU A 291 7.25 -5.21 2.16
CA GLU A 291 8.08 -4.12 2.64
C GLU A 291 9.19 -4.68 3.54
N LEU A 292 10.42 -4.37 3.18
CA LEU A 292 11.59 -4.85 3.90
C LEU A 292 12.52 -3.68 4.19
N VAL A 293 12.71 -3.39 5.47
CA VAL A 293 13.61 -2.34 5.96
C VAL A 293 14.82 -2.97 6.63
N LEU A 294 15.98 -2.86 5.99
CA LEU A 294 17.27 -3.37 6.44
C LEU A 294 18.29 -2.26 6.67
N SER A 295 17.83 -1.01 6.85
CA SER A 295 18.70 0.16 6.84
C SER A 295 19.66 0.21 8.04
N ALA A 296 20.84 0.78 7.80
CA ALA A 296 21.90 0.99 8.79
C ALA A 296 22.42 -0.31 9.45
N ASN A 297 22.59 -1.37 8.68
CA ASN A 297 23.24 -2.61 9.12
C ASN A 297 24.63 -2.77 8.46
N GLU A 298 25.22 -3.96 8.57
CA GLU A 298 26.54 -4.32 8.04
C GLU A 298 26.43 -5.37 6.91
N ILE A 299 25.28 -5.43 6.23
CA ILE A 299 25.01 -6.39 5.16
C ILE A 299 25.83 -6.00 3.92
N SER A 300 26.61 -6.93 3.38
CA SER A 300 27.40 -6.69 2.15
C SER A 300 26.88 -7.46 0.93
N ASP A 301 26.12 -8.53 1.15
CA ASP A 301 25.57 -9.39 0.11
C ASP A 301 24.04 -9.27 0.03
N ALA A 302 23.54 -8.80 -1.12
CA ALA A 302 22.12 -8.67 -1.40
C ALA A 302 21.52 -9.93 -2.07
N ALA A 303 22.30 -10.97 -2.38
CA ALA A 303 21.83 -12.16 -3.08
C ALA A 303 20.62 -12.85 -2.42
N PRO A 304 20.56 -13.01 -1.08
CA PRO A 304 19.41 -13.59 -0.41
C PRO A 304 18.09 -12.86 -0.70
N LEU A 305 18.13 -11.55 -0.95
CA LEU A 305 16.93 -10.73 -1.16
C LEU A 305 16.16 -11.11 -2.43
N SER A 306 16.78 -11.84 -3.37
CA SER A 306 16.10 -12.39 -4.55
C SER A 306 14.95 -13.36 -4.20
N GLY A 307 14.99 -13.98 -3.01
CA GLY A 307 13.93 -14.85 -2.51
C GLY A 307 12.65 -14.09 -2.08
N CYS A 308 12.74 -12.78 -1.85
CA CYS A 308 11.61 -11.91 -1.50
C CYS A 308 10.75 -11.58 -2.74
N THR A 309 10.24 -12.60 -3.42
CA THR A 309 9.64 -12.45 -4.77
C THR A 309 8.42 -11.52 -4.85
N GLN A 310 7.74 -11.24 -3.73
CA GLN A 310 6.60 -10.33 -3.64
C GLN A 310 6.96 -8.91 -3.18
N LEU A 311 8.26 -8.61 -3.04
CA LEU A 311 8.75 -7.34 -2.49
C LEU A 311 8.37 -6.15 -3.38
N LYS A 312 7.85 -5.09 -2.75
CA LYS A 312 7.44 -3.83 -3.38
C LYS A 312 8.30 -2.65 -2.94
N VAL A 313 8.71 -2.63 -1.68
CA VAL A 313 9.46 -1.54 -1.08
C VAL A 313 10.67 -2.11 -0.34
N LEU A 314 11.87 -1.66 -0.70
CA LEU A 314 13.11 -2.12 -0.10
C LEU A 314 13.98 -0.95 0.36
N TYR A 315 14.29 -0.92 1.65
CA TYR A 315 15.22 0.03 2.25
C TYR A 315 16.49 -0.68 2.72
N ILE A 316 17.58 -0.54 1.96
CA ILE A 316 18.87 -1.15 2.28
C ILE A 316 19.97 -0.10 2.51
N GLY A 317 19.58 1.17 2.67
CA GLY A 317 20.52 2.27 2.90
C GLY A 317 21.43 2.07 4.10
N GLY A 318 22.64 2.63 4.05
CA GLY A 318 23.62 2.54 5.13
C GLY A 318 24.20 1.14 5.35
N ASN A 319 24.18 0.29 4.33
CA ASN A 319 24.84 -1.02 4.30
C ASN A 319 26.00 -1.01 3.29
N PRO A 320 27.09 -1.78 3.51
CA PRO A 320 28.20 -1.90 2.56
C PRO A 320 27.89 -2.76 1.31
N ILE A 321 26.66 -2.72 0.80
CA ILE A 321 26.23 -3.43 -0.42
C ILE A 321 26.83 -2.74 -1.65
N MET A 322 27.46 -3.53 -2.51
CA MET A 322 28.05 -3.04 -3.77
C MET A 322 27.37 -3.62 -5.01
N ASP A 323 26.88 -4.86 -4.92
CA ASP A 323 26.21 -5.56 -6.03
C ASP A 323 24.71 -5.67 -5.77
N VAL A 324 23.92 -5.18 -6.72
CA VAL A 324 22.44 -5.24 -6.72
C VAL A 324 21.89 -6.12 -7.84
N SER A 325 22.73 -6.94 -8.46
CA SER A 325 22.35 -7.84 -9.55
C SER A 325 21.18 -8.76 -9.19
N ALA A 326 21.19 -9.31 -7.97
CA ALA A 326 20.13 -10.17 -7.44
C ALA A 326 18.77 -9.48 -7.34
N LEU A 327 18.73 -8.14 -7.20
CA LEU A 327 17.48 -7.40 -7.12
C LEU A 327 16.73 -7.37 -8.46
N SER A 328 17.40 -7.64 -9.59
CA SER A 328 16.78 -7.59 -10.92
C SER A 328 15.69 -8.65 -11.15
N GLU A 329 15.62 -9.68 -10.30
CA GLU A 329 14.58 -10.73 -10.33
C GLU A 329 13.28 -10.31 -9.61
N LEU A 330 13.30 -9.18 -8.87
CA LEU A 330 12.16 -8.72 -8.06
C LEU A 330 11.10 -8.02 -8.91
N ALA A 331 10.30 -8.81 -9.64
CA ALA A 331 9.31 -8.34 -10.61
C ALA A 331 8.25 -7.36 -10.06
N TYR A 332 8.08 -7.28 -8.75
CA TYR A 332 7.13 -6.40 -8.08
C TYR A 332 7.76 -5.19 -7.38
N LEU A 333 9.09 -5.05 -7.38
CA LEU A 333 9.78 -3.96 -6.69
C LEU A 333 9.42 -2.61 -7.33
N GLN A 334 8.89 -1.70 -6.52
CA GLN A 334 8.42 -0.38 -6.93
C GLN A 334 9.29 0.74 -6.37
N GLU A 335 9.80 0.57 -5.15
CA GLU A 335 10.62 1.56 -4.48
C GLU A 335 11.89 0.92 -3.93
N LEU A 336 13.02 1.53 -4.23
CA LEU A 336 14.33 1.09 -3.78
C LEU A 336 15.11 2.26 -3.20
N TYR A 337 15.55 2.11 -1.96
CA TYR A 337 16.34 3.09 -1.22
C TYR A 337 17.73 2.53 -0.95
N LEU A 338 18.72 3.11 -1.62
CA LEU A 338 20.14 2.72 -1.60
C LEU A 338 21.02 3.73 -0.85
N THR A 339 20.43 4.73 -0.19
CA THR A 339 21.17 5.87 0.37
C THR A 339 22.35 5.42 1.24
N GLY A 340 23.57 5.88 0.93
CA GLY A 340 24.78 5.52 1.69
C GLY A 340 25.26 4.07 1.53
N THR A 341 24.90 3.39 0.44
CA THR A 341 25.48 2.08 0.05
C THR A 341 26.72 2.24 -0.83
N GLY A 342 27.43 1.13 -1.08
CA GLY A 342 28.62 1.08 -1.95
C GLY A 342 28.32 0.74 -3.42
N VAL A 343 27.07 0.85 -3.86
CA VAL A 343 26.65 0.43 -5.21
C VAL A 343 27.30 1.29 -6.29
N VAL A 344 27.84 0.65 -7.32
CA VAL A 344 28.51 1.34 -8.44
C VAL A 344 27.76 1.12 -9.76
N ASP A 345 27.32 -0.11 -10.00
CA ASP A 345 26.60 -0.50 -11.21
C ASP A 345 25.10 -0.67 -10.91
N ILE A 346 24.27 0.09 -11.62
CA ILE A 346 22.81 0.07 -11.53
C ILE A 346 22.14 -0.48 -12.79
N ALA A 347 22.90 -0.99 -13.77
CA ALA A 347 22.35 -1.62 -14.97
C ALA A 347 21.34 -2.75 -14.66
N PRO A 348 21.50 -3.57 -13.59
CA PRO A 348 20.48 -4.55 -13.23
C PRO A 348 19.10 -3.93 -12.91
N LEU A 349 19.08 -2.72 -12.31
CA LEU A 349 17.83 -2.06 -11.88
C LEU A 349 17.00 -1.56 -13.07
N ALA A 350 17.62 -1.29 -14.22
CA ALA A 350 16.92 -0.85 -15.42
C ALA A 350 15.95 -1.92 -15.97
N LYS A 351 16.14 -3.20 -15.60
CA LYS A 351 15.30 -4.33 -16.03
C LYS A 351 14.02 -4.47 -15.21
N LEU A 352 13.93 -3.82 -14.05
CA LEU A 352 12.80 -3.95 -13.14
C LEU A 352 11.53 -3.36 -13.78
N PRO A 353 10.48 -4.17 -14.00
CA PRO A 353 9.32 -3.73 -14.78
C PRO A 353 8.41 -2.76 -14.03
N LYS A 354 8.53 -2.69 -12.69
CA LYS A 354 7.65 -1.90 -11.82
C LYS A 354 8.39 -0.87 -10.97
N LEU A 355 9.71 -0.74 -11.08
CA LEU A 355 10.48 0.22 -10.27
C LEU A 355 10.08 1.66 -10.66
N LYS A 356 9.43 2.37 -9.75
CA LYS A 356 8.94 3.75 -9.91
C LYS A 356 9.87 4.76 -9.23
N LYS A 357 10.46 4.40 -8.09
CA LYS A 357 11.29 5.29 -7.28
C LYS A 357 12.64 4.65 -6.96
N LEU A 358 13.69 5.42 -7.22
CA LEU A 358 15.07 5.09 -6.82
C LEU A 358 15.65 6.26 -6.03
N ALA A 359 16.01 6.01 -4.77
CA ALA A 359 16.79 6.94 -3.97
C ALA A 359 18.23 6.42 -3.84
N ALA A 360 19.18 7.18 -4.37
CA ALA A 360 20.58 6.80 -4.49
C ALA A 360 21.52 7.96 -4.06
N GLU A 361 21.15 8.65 -2.99
CA GLU A 361 21.97 9.70 -2.39
C GLU A 361 23.17 9.08 -1.67
N ASN A 362 24.34 9.72 -1.80
CA ASN A 362 25.59 9.29 -1.19
C ASN A 362 25.99 7.87 -1.61
N VAL A 363 25.77 7.55 -2.89
CA VAL A 363 26.11 6.26 -3.51
C VAL A 363 27.12 6.52 -4.64
N PRO A 364 28.21 5.74 -4.76
CA PRO A 364 29.26 5.95 -5.77
C PRO A 364 28.87 5.41 -7.17
N ILE A 365 27.65 5.67 -7.64
CA ILE A 365 27.17 5.25 -8.96
C ILE A 365 27.95 6.00 -10.03
N VAL A 366 28.50 5.29 -11.02
CA VAL A 366 29.30 5.93 -12.07
C VAL A 366 28.45 6.37 -13.26
N ASP A 367 27.44 5.58 -13.64
CA ASP A 367 26.67 5.81 -14.86
C ASP A 367 25.16 5.61 -14.65
N PHE A 368 24.37 6.65 -14.97
CA PHE A 368 22.91 6.62 -14.93
C PHE A 368 22.26 6.26 -16.28
N SER A 369 23.04 6.17 -17.35
CA SER A 369 22.54 5.87 -18.70
C SER A 369 21.71 4.58 -18.82
N PRO A 370 21.97 3.49 -18.05
CA PRO A 370 21.12 2.31 -18.12
C PRO A 370 19.66 2.58 -17.77
N LEU A 371 19.39 3.55 -16.89
CA LEU A 371 18.02 3.87 -16.45
C LEU A 371 17.16 4.48 -17.57
N ALA A 372 17.75 4.94 -18.69
CA ALA A 372 17.00 5.43 -19.84
C ALA A 372 16.12 4.33 -20.48
N GLN A 373 16.45 3.05 -20.24
CA GLN A 373 15.65 1.90 -20.69
C GLN A 373 14.48 1.58 -19.75
N SER A 374 14.47 2.14 -18.53
CA SER A 374 13.40 1.88 -17.56
C SER A 374 12.10 2.55 -17.99
N LYS A 375 11.08 1.73 -18.25
CA LYS A 375 9.74 2.22 -18.64
C LYS A 375 8.91 2.68 -17.45
N SER A 376 9.25 2.22 -16.24
CA SER A 376 8.48 2.45 -15.01
C SER A 376 9.03 3.57 -14.14
N LEU A 377 10.33 3.89 -14.20
CA LEU A 377 10.95 4.86 -13.30
C LEU A 377 10.31 6.25 -13.49
N ARG A 378 9.97 6.90 -12.38
CA ARG A 378 9.36 8.23 -12.34
C ARG A 378 10.08 9.17 -11.39
N ARG A 379 10.66 8.64 -10.32
CA ARG A 379 11.30 9.42 -9.24
C ARG A 379 12.75 8.99 -9.08
N LEU A 380 13.65 9.97 -9.09
CA LEU A 380 15.07 9.76 -8.86
C LEU A 380 15.58 10.78 -7.85
N ALA A 381 16.27 10.31 -6.80
CA ALA A 381 17.00 11.16 -5.87
C ALA A 381 18.49 10.78 -5.91
N VAL A 382 19.36 11.77 -6.09
CA VAL A 382 20.81 11.60 -6.22
C VAL A 382 21.54 12.70 -5.47
N SER A 383 22.78 12.45 -5.06
CA SER A 383 23.63 13.48 -4.49
C SER A 383 25.04 13.45 -5.06
N ASN A 384 25.72 14.60 -4.98
CA ASN A 384 27.11 14.81 -5.35
C ASN A 384 27.42 14.33 -6.77
N ILE A 385 26.61 14.77 -7.74
CA ILE A 385 26.74 14.37 -9.14
C ILE A 385 27.74 15.25 -9.90
N ASN A 386 28.48 14.65 -10.84
CA ASN A 386 29.39 15.31 -11.77
C ASN A 386 28.70 15.65 -13.11
N GLY A 387 29.40 16.36 -13.99
CA GLY A 387 28.84 16.77 -15.29
C GLY A 387 28.48 15.62 -16.24
N GLU A 388 29.14 14.46 -16.17
CA GLU A 388 28.79 13.29 -17.00
C GLU A 388 27.50 12.62 -16.51
N GLN A 389 27.38 12.44 -15.20
CA GLN A 389 26.19 11.91 -14.55
C GLN A 389 24.98 12.81 -14.78
N LEU A 390 25.14 14.13 -14.66
CA LEU A 390 24.07 15.09 -14.93
C LEU A 390 23.58 14.97 -16.38
N ARG A 391 24.47 14.85 -17.36
CA ARG A 391 24.09 14.62 -18.76
C ARG A 391 23.28 13.35 -18.93
N ALA A 392 23.73 12.24 -18.32
CA ALA A 392 23.01 10.97 -18.37
C ALA A 392 21.61 11.08 -17.74
N ILE A 393 21.48 11.75 -16.59
CA ILE A 393 20.20 12.01 -15.93
C ILE A 393 19.26 12.84 -16.82
N CYS A 394 19.78 13.82 -17.56
CA CYS A 394 18.98 14.65 -18.46
C CYS A 394 18.41 13.89 -19.68
N GLU A 395 18.89 12.68 -19.97
CA GLU A 395 18.32 11.80 -21.01
C GLU A 395 17.19 10.89 -20.47
N LEU A 396 16.90 10.94 -19.16
CA LEU A 396 15.84 10.17 -18.52
C LEU A 396 14.47 10.84 -18.69
N GLU A 397 14.00 10.97 -19.94
CA GLU A 397 12.78 11.71 -20.31
C GLU A 397 11.47 11.19 -19.67
N GLN A 398 11.49 10.01 -19.06
CA GLN A 398 10.37 9.44 -18.31
C GLN A 398 10.18 10.04 -16.91
N LEU A 399 11.18 10.73 -16.35
CA LEU A 399 11.14 11.25 -14.98
C LEU A 399 10.02 12.29 -14.80
N GLN A 400 9.37 12.18 -13.66
CA GLN A 400 8.35 13.11 -13.17
C GLN A 400 8.80 13.83 -11.90
N GLU A 401 9.71 13.24 -11.13
CA GLU A 401 10.26 13.87 -9.94
C GLU A 401 11.77 13.63 -9.89
N LEU A 402 12.52 14.68 -9.57
CA LEU A 402 13.97 14.65 -9.49
C LEU A 402 14.41 15.44 -8.27
N SER A 403 15.27 14.81 -7.47
CA SER A 403 15.96 15.46 -6.35
C SER A 403 17.48 15.38 -6.60
N ILE A 404 18.15 16.53 -6.54
CA ILE A 404 19.62 16.63 -6.68
C ILE A 404 20.17 17.34 -5.45
N GLN A 405 21.07 16.68 -4.72
CA GLN A 405 21.80 17.28 -3.61
C GLN A 405 23.29 17.45 -3.94
N GLY A 406 23.78 18.68 -4.06
CA GLY A 406 25.21 18.94 -4.27
C GLY A 406 25.73 18.57 -5.67
N PHE A 407 26.81 19.25 -6.08
CA PHE A 407 27.60 18.92 -7.27
C PHE A 407 29.00 18.46 -6.87
N ALA A 408 29.50 17.42 -7.54
CA ALA A 408 30.88 16.95 -7.35
C ALA A 408 31.91 17.81 -8.08
N ASP A 409 31.51 18.52 -9.14
CA ASP A 409 32.38 19.37 -9.93
C ASP A 409 31.67 20.60 -10.53
N GLU A 410 32.47 21.58 -10.96
CA GLU A 410 31.98 22.78 -11.64
C GLU A 410 31.33 22.47 -13.00
N ALA A 411 31.68 21.33 -13.61
CA ALA A 411 31.10 20.93 -14.88
C ALA A 411 29.59 20.63 -14.74
N ALA A 412 29.17 20.02 -13.62
CA ALA A 412 27.76 19.81 -13.31
C ALA A 412 27.03 21.15 -13.14
N LYS A 413 27.58 22.08 -12.35
CA LYS A 413 27.01 23.43 -12.17
C LYS A 413 26.78 24.14 -13.50
N GLN A 414 27.79 24.17 -14.37
CA GLN A 414 27.71 24.81 -15.69
C GLN A 414 26.70 24.15 -16.64
N GLN A 415 26.32 22.91 -16.38
CA GLN A 415 25.44 22.11 -17.24
C GLN A 415 24.03 21.95 -16.67
N ILE A 416 23.71 22.57 -15.54
CA ILE A 416 22.38 22.49 -14.91
C ILE A 416 21.25 22.90 -15.86
N GLY A 417 21.55 23.78 -16.82
CA GLY A 417 20.66 24.16 -17.92
C GLY A 417 20.07 22.99 -18.73
N LEU A 418 20.76 21.84 -18.77
CA LEU A 418 20.31 20.64 -19.47
C LEU A 418 19.08 19.99 -18.86
N LEU A 419 18.76 20.28 -17.58
CA LEU A 419 17.53 19.79 -16.94
C LEU A 419 16.27 20.18 -17.72
N SER A 420 16.33 21.27 -18.49
CA SER A 420 15.26 21.70 -19.41
C SER A 420 14.80 20.61 -20.40
N LYS A 421 15.58 19.55 -20.63
CA LYS A 421 15.18 18.38 -21.44
C LYS A 421 14.08 17.52 -20.80
N LEU A 422 13.95 17.52 -19.48
CA LEU A 422 13.02 16.65 -18.73
C LEU A 422 11.57 17.17 -18.80
N LYS A 423 10.96 17.17 -19.99
CA LYS A 423 9.64 17.78 -20.24
C LYS A 423 8.46 17.14 -19.49
N LYS A 424 8.67 15.99 -18.85
CA LYS A 424 7.65 15.31 -18.01
C LYS A 424 7.80 15.62 -16.53
N LEU A 425 8.84 16.35 -16.13
CA LEU A 425 9.11 16.69 -14.75
C LEU A 425 8.00 17.57 -14.17
N LYS A 426 7.48 17.15 -13.03
CA LYS A 426 6.41 17.79 -12.24
C LYS A 426 6.93 18.35 -10.93
N SER A 427 7.87 17.65 -10.30
CA SER A 427 8.52 18.10 -9.07
C SER A 427 10.03 18.13 -9.24
N LEU A 428 10.66 19.22 -8.82
CA LEU A 428 12.11 19.36 -8.78
C LEU A 428 12.53 19.84 -7.40
N GLU A 429 13.45 19.10 -6.79
CA GLU A 429 14.06 19.43 -5.52
C GLU A 429 15.56 19.62 -5.70
N LEU A 430 16.09 20.75 -5.24
CA LEU A 430 17.50 21.12 -5.37
C LEU A 430 18.05 21.44 -3.98
N LYS A 431 19.03 20.67 -3.54
CA LYS A 431 19.58 20.75 -2.18
C LYS A 431 21.06 21.11 -2.20
N GLN A 432 21.47 22.03 -1.33
CA GLN A 432 22.88 22.35 -1.12
C GLN A 432 23.60 22.70 -2.43
N LEU A 433 22.94 23.47 -3.30
CA LEU A 433 23.49 23.93 -4.57
C LEU A 433 23.80 25.42 -4.54
N GLU A 434 24.71 25.82 -5.41
CA GLU A 434 24.92 27.23 -5.76
C GLU A 434 24.61 27.41 -7.24
N LEU A 435 23.59 28.19 -7.55
CA LEU A 435 23.08 28.38 -8.91
C LEU A 435 23.17 29.84 -9.32
N ASP A 436 23.52 30.07 -10.59
CA ASP A 436 23.53 31.42 -11.14
C ASP A 436 22.09 31.89 -11.44
N ASP A 437 21.26 31.00 -11.98
CA ASP A 437 19.85 31.28 -12.30
C ASP A 437 19.01 29.99 -12.37
N LEU A 438 17.69 30.17 -12.56
CA LEU A 438 16.71 29.09 -12.75
C LEU A 438 16.09 29.10 -14.16
N THR A 439 16.77 29.65 -15.17
CA THR A 439 16.22 29.79 -16.54
C THR A 439 15.78 28.45 -17.16
N PHE A 440 16.43 27.35 -16.77
CA PHE A 440 16.04 26.01 -17.19
C PHE A 440 14.65 25.60 -16.69
N ALA A 441 14.21 26.09 -15.52
CA ALA A 441 12.94 25.75 -14.92
C ALA A 441 11.77 26.33 -15.72
N ALA A 442 11.95 27.52 -16.31
CA ALA A 442 10.94 28.13 -17.20
C ALA A 442 10.64 27.26 -18.43
N ALA A 443 11.61 26.44 -18.88
CA ALA A 443 11.43 25.52 -19.99
C ALA A 443 10.71 24.20 -19.62
N LEU A 444 10.45 23.95 -18.33
CA LEU A 444 9.79 22.75 -17.83
C LEU A 444 8.27 22.97 -17.76
N SER A 445 7.60 22.80 -18.90
CA SER A 445 6.16 23.10 -19.05
C SER A 445 5.20 22.28 -18.17
N LYS A 446 5.69 21.26 -17.46
CA LYS A 446 4.90 20.43 -16.54
C LYS A 446 5.33 20.59 -15.08
N LEU A 447 6.31 21.44 -14.79
CA LEU A 447 6.81 21.64 -13.43
C LEU A 447 5.74 22.35 -12.59
N GLU A 448 5.23 21.65 -11.59
CA GLU A 448 4.18 22.11 -10.68
C GLU A 448 4.75 22.47 -9.30
N SER A 449 5.83 21.82 -8.86
CA SER A 449 6.47 22.05 -7.56
C SER A 449 7.98 22.24 -7.73
N LEU A 450 8.53 23.29 -7.13
CA LEU A 450 9.97 23.57 -7.05
C LEU A 450 10.37 23.78 -5.59
N GLN A 451 11.29 22.96 -5.10
CA GLN A 451 11.79 23.03 -3.73
C GLN A 451 13.28 23.29 -3.74
N LEU A 452 13.70 24.34 -3.03
CA LEU A 452 15.10 24.69 -2.83
C LEU A 452 15.42 24.53 -1.35
N GLU A 453 16.37 23.65 -1.03
CA GLU A 453 16.83 23.40 0.33
C GLU A 453 18.29 23.79 0.47
N HIS A 454 18.63 24.70 1.38
CA HIS A 454 20.00 25.16 1.59
C HIS A 454 20.73 25.56 0.30
N THR A 455 19.99 26.15 -0.65
CA THR A 455 20.48 26.46 -1.99
C THR A 455 20.56 27.98 -2.18
N SER A 456 21.64 28.46 -2.80
CA SER A 456 21.77 29.85 -3.21
C SER A 456 21.45 30.00 -4.70
N VAL A 457 20.75 31.07 -5.05
CA VAL A 457 20.40 31.39 -6.43
C VAL A 457 20.63 32.87 -6.68
N ALA A 458 21.55 33.22 -7.58
CA ALA A 458 21.88 34.62 -7.85
C ALA A 458 20.75 35.37 -8.60
N ASP A 459 19.93 34.67 -9.39
CA ASP A 459 18.79 35.24 -10.10
C ASP A 459 17.54 34.34 -10.05
N MET A 460 16.54 34.77 -9.28
CA MET A 460 15.23 34.11 -9.14
C MET A 460 14.20 34.54 -10.20
N SER A 461 14.53 35.47 -11.11
CA SER A 461 13.56 36.08 -12.02
C SER A 461 12.87 35.09 -12.97
N ALA A 462 13.56 34.00 -13.33
CA ALA A 462 13.01 32.94 -14.18
C ALA A 462 11.76 32.26 -13.59
N VAL A 463 11.56 32.30 -12.27
CA VAL A 463 10.35 31.76 -11.62
C VAL A 463 9.07 32.44 -12.11
N ALA A 464 9.15 33.73 -12.49
CA ALA A 464 8.02 34.46 -13.06
C ALA A 464 7.59 33.90 -14.44
N GLU A 465 8.49 33.22 -15.14
CA GLU A 465 8.28 32.67 -16.48
C GLU A 465 7.82 31.21 -16.46
N CYS A 466 7.88 30.54 -15.31
CA CYS A 466 7.40 29.18 -15.14
C CYS A 466 5.87 29.14 -15.26
N SER A 467 5.35 28.69 -16.41
CA SER A 467 3.91 28.76 -16.72
C SER A 467 3.01 27.81 -15.92
N SER A 468 3.60 26.78 -15.30
CA SER A 468 2.87 25.67 -14.67
C SER A 468 3.17 25.52 -13.18
N LEU A 469 4.08 26.34 -12.64
CA LEU A 469 4.57 26.20 -11.27
C LEU A 469 3.50 26.68 -10.29
N LYS A 470 3.01 25.77 -9.46
CA LYS A 470 1.97 26.02 -8.45
C LYS A 470 2.58 26.24 -7.07
N GLU A 471 3.66 25.54 -6.75
CA GLU A 471 4.25 25.51 -5.42
C GLU A 471 5.73 25.87 -5.49
N LEU A 472 6.16 26.81 -4.64
CA LEU A 472 7.57 27.15 -4.43
C LEU A 472 7.88 27.04 -2.94
N GLU A 473 8.84 26.18 -2.60
CA GLU A 473 9.32 26.01 -1.24
C GLU A 473 10.80 26.42 -1.13
N LEU A 474 11.11 27.30 -0.18
CA LEU A 474 12.44 27.83 0.07
C LEU A 474 12.84 27.53 1.52
N ASN A 475 13.54 26.41 1.73
CA ASN A 475 14.02 26.00 3.04
C ASN A 475 15.51 26.34 3.17
N GLY A 476 15.90 27.10 4.20
CA GLY A 476 17.30 27.43 4.48
C GLY A 476 18.03 28.18 3.34
N CYS A 477 17.29 28.86 2.45
CA CYS A 477 17.83 29.59 1.31
C CYS A 477 18.10 31.06 1.67
N GLU A 478 19.31 31.36 2.14
CA GLU A 478 19.67 32.70 2.65
C GLU A 478 20.11 33.68 1.56
N GLN A 479 20.62 33.19 0.43
CA GLN A 479 21.20 34.00 -0.65
C GLN A 479 20.38 33.85 -1.93
N LEU A 480 19.34 34.66 -2.04
CA LEU A 480 18.43 34.68 -3.19
C LEU A 480 18.41 36.07 -3.83
N GLY A 481 18.93 36.18 -5.04
CA GLY A 481 18.89 37.44 -5.79
C GLY A 481 17.58 37.60 -6.56
N GLN A 482 17.10 38.84 -6.63
CA GLN A 482 15.86 39.22 -7.33
C GLN A 482 14.62 38.45 -6.86
N LEU A 483 14.52 38.15 -5.56
CA LEU A 483 13.40 37.41 -5.00
C LEU A 483 12.05 38.06 -5.31
N GLU A 484 11.99 39.39 -5.35
CA GLU A 484 10.78 40.17 -5.67
C GLU A 484 10.19 39.83 -7.05
N ALA A 485 11.00 39.32 -7.98
CA ALA A 485 10.53 38.91 -9.29
C ALA A 485 9.59 37.69 -9.22
N VAL A 486 9.71 36.84 -8.19
CA VAL A 486 8.80 35.69 -7.96
C VAL A 486 7.35 36.14 -7.86
N ALA A 487 7.09 37.34 -7.31
CA ALA A 487 5.75 37.89 -7.15
C ALA A 487 5.02 38.16 -8.49
N LYS A 488 5.75 38.15 -9.61
CA LYS A 488 5.20 38.29 -10.98
C LYS A 488 4.73 36.96 -11.57
N SER A 489 4.94 35.83 -10.90
CA SER A 489 4.45 34.54 -11.37
C SER A 489 2.93 34.54 -11.45
N ALA A 490 2.41 34.20 -12.63
CA ALA A 490 0.97 34.08 -12.86
C ALA A 490 0.40 32.70 -12.47
N SER A 491 1.26 31.70 -12.25
CA SER A 491 0.83 30.32 -11.96
C SER A 491 0.93 29.95 -10.49
N LEU A 492 1.75 30.66 -9.71
CA LEU A 492 2.06 30.29 -8.32
C LEU A 492 0.81 30.41 -7.43
N GLN A 493 0.50 29.33 -6.74
CA GLN A 493 -0.66 29.20 -5.85
C GLN A 493 -0.25 29.12 -4.40
N GLN A 494 0.89 28.50 -4.10
CA GLN A 494 1.43 28.33 -2.76
C GLN A 494 2.89 28.73 -2.69
N PHE A 495 3.27 29.37 -1.59
CA PHE A 495 4.63 29.72 -1.27
C PHE A 495 4.94 29.36 0.18
N ALA A 496 6.04 28.66 0.41
CA ALA A 496 6.55 28.37 1.73
C ALA A 496 8.01 28.84 1.83
N GLY A 497 8.33 29.58 2.88
CA GLY A 497 9.66 30.12 3.10
C GLY A 497 9.85 30.67 4.50
N SER A 498 11.01 31.28 4.74
CA SER A 498 11.28 31.99 5.99
C SER A 498 10.45 33.27 6.12
N PHE A 499 10.30 33.77 7.35
CA PHE A 499 9.58 35.03 7.57
C PHE A 499 10.18 36.19 6.78
N ALA A 500 11.51 36.25 6.66
CA ALA A 500 12.17 37.29 5.87
C ALA A 500 11.73 37.26 4.39
N GLN A 501 11.66 36.06 3.79
CA GLN A 501 11.22 35.89 2.39
C GLN A 501 9.73 36.19 2.22
N PHE A 502 8.90 35.70 3.15
CA PHE A 502 7.48 36.05 3.22
C PHE A 502 7.28 37.57 3.28
N ASN A 503 8.01 38.26 4.16
CA ASN A 503 7.89 39.69 4.38
C ASN A 503 8.28 40.52 3.15
N VAL A 504 9.23 40.02 2.32
CA VAL A 504 9.57 40.62 1.02
C VAL A 504 8.41 40.49 0.03
N LEU A 505 7.71 39.35 0.01
CA LEU A 505 6.79 38.99 -1.06
C LEU A 505 5.30 39.29 -0.77
N LYS A 506 4.88 39.31 0.49
CA LYS A 506 3.46 39.31 0.92
C LYS A 506 2.60 40.41 0.29
N ASP A 507 3.18 41.57 -0.01
CA ASP A 507 2.47 42.72 -0.58
C ASP A 507 2.74 42.92 -2.09
N LEU A 508 3.52 42.04 -2.72
CA LEU A 508 3.96 42.17 -4.12
C LEU A 508 3.16 41.32 -5.11
N PHE A 509 2.48 40.27 -4.64
CA PHE A 509 1.74 39.37 -5.52
C PHE A 509 0.51 40.05 -6.11
N ALA A 510 0.36 39.94 -7.44
CA ALA A 510 -0.83 40.44 -8.14
C ALA A 510 -2.06 39.53 -7.96
N GLN A 511 -1.86 38.30 -7.50
CA GLN A 511 -2.89 37.29 -7.26
C GLN A 511 -2.80 36.73 -5.84
N LYS A 512 -3.86 36.07 -5.36
CA LYS A 512 -3.82 35.41 -4.05
C LYS A 512 -2.89 34.20 -4.11
N VAL A 513 -1.87 34.21 -3.25
CA VAL A 513 -0.95 33.08 -3.03
C VAL A 513 -1.07 32.65 -1.57
N ASP A 514 -1.27 31.36 -1.34
CA ASP A 514 -1.30 30.76 -0.02
C ASP A 514 0.11 30.75 0.59
N MET A 515 0.24 31.40 1.75
CA MET A 515 1.48 31.48 2.54
C MET A 515 1.23 31.01 3.98
N SER A 516 0.26 30.13 4.17
CA SER A 516 -0.09 29.53 5.47
C SER A 516 0.91 28.49 5.95
N LYS A 517 1.92 28.15 5.14
CA LYS A 517 3.06 27.33 5.54
C LYS A 517 4.30 28.21 5.70
N MET A 518 4.85 28.26 6.91
CA MET A 518 6.12 28.93 7.21
C MET A 518 7.22 27.94 7.50
N ILE A 519 8.45 28.29 7.14
CA ILE A 519 9.64 27.46 7.34
C ILE A 519 10.62 28.20 8.25
N GLY A 520 11.11 27.51 9.27
CA GLY A 520 12.01 28.07 10.28
C GLY A 520 11.28 28.72 11.45
N SER A 521 12.05 29.37 12.32
CA SER A 521 11.52 30.05 13.52
C SER A 521 11.05 31.46 13.22
N MET A 522 10.03 31.90 13.94
CA MET A 522 9.57 33.29 14.02
C MET A 522 9.72 33.77 15.45
N THR A 523 9.95 35.07 15.62
CA THR A 523 9.70 35.76 16.89
C THR A 523 8.19 35.94 17.09
N ASP A 524 7.77 36.19 18.34
CA ASP A 524 6.36 36.44 18.67
C ASP A 524 5.76 37.60 17.83
N GLU A 525 6.56 38.65 17.58
CA GLU A 525 6.15 39.80 16.76
C GLU A 525 5.94 39.41 15.27
N GLU A 526 6.81 38.56 14.72
CA GLU A 526 6.71 38.06 13.36
C GLU A 526 5.52 37.12 13.18
N GLU A 527 5.27 36.27 14.19
CA GLU A 527 4.11 35.37 14.22
C GLU A 527 2.79 36.15 14.22
N GLU A 528 2.69 37.24 15.00
CA GLU A 528 1.51 38.11 14.98
C GLU A 528 1.25 38.71 13.60
N ILE A 529 2.30 39.19 12.91
CA ILE A 529 2.20 39.76 11.55
C ILE A 529 1.71 38.69 10.56
N TRP A 530 2.30 37.51 10.62
CA TRP A 530 1.96 36.41 9.72
C TRP A 530 0.52 35.89 9.95
N LEU A 531 0.11 35.70 11.21
CA LEU A 531 -1.26 35.33 11.56
C LEU A 531 -2.28 36.39 11.11
N ALA A 532 -1.93 37.68 11.21
CA ALA A 532 -2.80 38.75 10.72
C ALA A 532 -2.99 38.69 9.20
N TYR A 533 -1.93 38.41 8.44
CA TYR A 533 -2.01 38.23 6.98
C TYR A 533 -2.92 37.05 6.61
N ASN A 534 -2.77 35.89 7.24
CA ASN A 534 -3.56 34.69 6.90
C ASN A 534 -5.04 34.79 7.29
N ARG A 535 -5.41 35.71 8.19
CA ARG A 535 -6.80 35.99 8.56
C ARG A 535 -7.50 36.98 7.61
N ALA A 536 -6.74 37.73 6.82
CA ALA A 536 -7.23 38.72 5.85
C ALA A 536 -7.54 38.06 4.50
#